data_AF-A0A7V2XH79-F1
#
_entry.id   AF-A0A7V2XH79-F1
#
_cell.length_a   1.000
_cell.length_b   1.000
_cell.length_c   1.000
_cell.angle_alpha   90.00
_cell.angle_beta   90.00
_cell.angle_gamma   90.00
#
_symmetry.space_group_name_H-M   'P 1'
#
loop_
_entity.id
_entity.type
_entity.pdbx_description
1 polymer ?
#
loop_
_entity_poly.entity_id
_entity_poly.type
_entity_poly.pdbx_seq_one_letter_code
_entity_poly.pdbx_strand_id
1 'polypeptide(L)'
;MSNHLLLPARTAAVLLAALAAGALAAENIVFPDDPAVINVTLPPYNARGDGVSDDTAALQKALDDSCGIGSRQTKALYLPNGTYRVTATLVVKSSLGPWLYGQSRDGVIIRLADGAANCNSVLRTHPREEGKTSADWFMRNIRNLTIDAGNNPNTDGIRYYATNTGIIQNVRVIGRGKIGINAGFLGQSGPNLIQDALIEGFETGIQSQWIWGETLSRVTIRNCSKQGLYVTANTVAAEDLVVENTPLAVFCDYPNDWTWWGGVVALVGGRFTGGDPNGPTIRNRSVLYARNVETKGFKMAIESSTKGGSVLGPKVDEYASHPARKLFDAPDRAINLPAKREPEVPWETDPAKWFCANDFGATPGDNKDDTEAIRKALDAAAAAGKTTVYFRGVGGPDPNWYTLDGEVQVRGSVRHILGLGFGRILGGKTGRFVVTDDSAPVVKFQNIDSFGGPPVTLENRSAGRTLLADSCGVNILGAGTGDIFVVNCPARVDLRKKGQKLWARQLNPEGTDDVGLVRNAGADLWILGMKCEGKGVRVRTSDGGRTEVFGAFIYGPGIANDDRRPIFDVEDASLCVMGIREIAFGGGTYPVKVRERRGNDTRTLGTAPGEHGWIGWPLFSGWQPPKQ
;
A
#
# COMPACT_ATOMS: atom_id res chain seq x y z
N MET A 1 -12.54 56.48 -51.96
CA MET A 1 -11.26 55.75 -51.94
C MET A 1 -11.13 55.07 -50.59
N SER A 2 -11.30 53.75 -50.54
CA SER A 2 -10.62 52.80 -49.64
C SER A 2 -11.27 51.44 -49.81
N ASN A 3 -10.46 50.48 -50.23
CA ASN A 3 -10.83 49.15 -50.66
C ASN A 3 -11.44 48.30 -49.54
N HIS A 4 -12.49 47.56 -49.89
CA HIS A 4 -12.85 46.32 -49.23
C HIS A 4 -11.74 45.28 -49.45
N LEU A 5 -11.22 44.68 -48.37
CA LEU A 5 -10.51 43.41 -48.43
C LEU A 5 -11.15 42.42 -47.46
N LEU A 6 -11.84 41.45 -48.06
CA LEU A 6 -12.19 40.16 -47.45
C LEU A 6 -10.89 39.38 -47.21
N LEU A 7 -10.69 38.90 -45.98
CA LEU A 7 -9.69 37.88 -45.64
C LEU A 7 -10.42 36.62 -45.15
N PRO A 8 -10.06 35.42 -45.65
CA PRO A 8 -10.83 34.21 -45.43
C PRO A 8 -10.53 33.56 -44.08
N ALA A 9 -11.58 33.01 -43.47
CA ALA A 9 -11.53 32.15 -42.30
C ALA A 9 -10.86 30.81 -42.65
N ARG A 10 -9.60 30.60 -42.27
CA ARG A 10 -8.97 29.27 -42.14
C ARG A 10 -7.79 29.33 -41.17
N THR A 11 -7.97 28.80 -39.96
CA THR A 11 -7.09 27.80 -39.29
C THR A 11 -7.48 27.70 -37.81
N ALA A 12 -8.43 26.83 -37.50
CA ALA A 12 -8.67 26.31 -36.16
C ALA A 12 -8.80 24.78 -36.28
N ALA A 13 -7.67 24.09 -36.46
CA ALA A 13 -7.62 22.62 -36.48
C ALA A 13 -6.18 22.11 -36.38
N VAL A 14 -5.45 22.40 -35.30
CA VAL A 14 -4.27 21.59 -34.90
C VAL A 14 -4.18 21.59 -33.37
N LEU A 15 -5.06 20.83 -32.72
CA LEU A 15 -4.83 20.36 -31.34
C LEU A 15 -5.76 19.17 -31.05
N LEU A 16 -5.72 18.16 -31.92
CA LEU A 16 -6.43 16.90 -31.70
C LEU A 16 -5.71 15.73 -32.42
N ALA A 17 -4.43 15.50 -32.08
CA ALA A 17 -3.71 14.29 -32.50
C ALA A 17 -2.43 14.09 -31.70
N ALA A 18 -2.56 13.85 -30.39
CA ALA A 18 -1.53 13.19 -29.60
C ALA A 18 -2.16 12.36 -28.46
N LEU A 19 -3.31 11.74 -28.73
CA LEU A 19 -3.69 10.51 -28.05
C LEU A 19 -3.00 9.40 -28.82
N ALA A 20 -1.70 9.22 -28.54
CA ALA A 20 -1.09 7.92 -28.78
C ALA A 20 -1.74 6.97 -27.78
N ALA A 21 -2.88 6.41 -28.17
CA ALA A 21 -3.39 5.19 -27.62
C ALA A 21 -2.33 4.12 -27.92
N GLY A 22 -1.36 4.00 -27.03
CA GLY A 22 -0.75 2.70 -26.81
C GLY A 22 -1.92 1.80 -26.47
N ALA A 23 -2.27 0.89 -27.38
CA ALA A 23 -3.18 -0.19 -27.05
C ALA A 23 -2.60 -0.82 -25.78
N LEU A 24 -3.24 -0.58 -24.63
CA LEU A 24 -2.92 -1.29 -23.40
C LEU A 24 -3.05 -2.75 -23.78
N ALA A 25 -1.91 -3.46 -23.87
CA ALA A 25 -1.92 -4.89 -24.07
C ALA A 25 -2.86 -5.45 -23.01
N ALA A 26 -3.85 -6.24 -23.44
CA ALA A 26 -4.80 -6.82 -22.51
C ALA A 26 -4.03 -7.52 -21.40
N GLU A 27 -4.39 -7.23 -20.15
CA GLU A 27 -3.75 -7.84 -18.98
C GLU A 27 -3.74 -9.36 -19.14
N ASN A 28 -2.56 -9.96 -19.07
CA ASN A 28 -2.36 -11.39 -19.28
C ASN A 28 -1.23 -11.90 -18.39
N ILE A 29 -1.53 -12.06 -17.10
CA ILE A 29 -0.62 -12.64 -16.13
C ILE A 29 -0.47 -14.13 -16.45
N VAL A 30 0.77 -14.58 -16.59
CA VAL A 30 1.12 -15.99 -16.79
C VAL A 30 2.28 -16.35 -15.88
N PHE A 31 2.42 -17.63 -15.57
CA PHE A 31 3.54 -18.14 -14.80
C PHE A 31 4.24 -19.27 -15.57
N PRO A 32 5.53 -19.54 -15.29
CA PRO A 32 6.17 -20.75 -15.78
C PRO A 32 5.47 -22.00 -15.23
N ASP A 33 5.59 -23.11 -15.96
CA ASP A 33 5.21 -24.44 -15.46
C ASP A 33 6.24 -24.89 -14.41
N ASP A 34 6.05 -24.44 -13.17
CA ASP A 34 6.93 -24.73 -12.03
C ASP A 34 6.09 -25.19 -10.82
N PRO A 35 6.57 -26.17 -10.03
CA PRO A 35 5.86 -26.63 -8.83
C PRO A 35 5.59 -25.53 -7.79
N ALA A 36 6.25 -24.37 -7.82
CA ALA A 36 5.96 -23.22 -6.96
C ALA A 36 4.67 -22.45 -7.37
N VAL A 37 3.97 -22.90 -8.42
CA VAL A 37 2.73 -22.31 -8.89
C VAL A 37 1.62 -23.36 -8.81
N ILE A 38 0.49 -22.99 -8.20
CA ILE A 38 -0.75 -23.74 -8.29
C ILE A 38 -1.62 -23.08 -9.35
N ASN A 39 -1.86 -23.77 -10.46
CA ASN A 39 -2.95 -23.44 -11.37
C ASN A 39 -4.21 -24.21 -10.93
N VAL A 40 -5.28 -23.50 -10.57
CA VAL A 40 -6.50 -24.11 -10.03
C VAL A 40 -7.22 -25.04 -11.02
N THR A 41 -6.99 -24.90 -12.32
CA THR A 41 -7.68 -25.73 -13.33
C THR A 41 -6.97 -27.07 -13.57
N LEU A 42 -5.74 -27.24 -13.07
CA LEU A 42 -4.97 -28.47 -13.20
C LEU A 42 -5.22 -29.43 -12.02
N PRO A 43 -4.92 -30.73 -12.18
CA PRO A 43 -4.96 -31.68 -11.08
C PRO A 43 -4.06 -31.24 -9.90
N PRO A 44 -4.47 -31.50 -8.64
CA PRO A 44 -5.69 -32.21 -8.24
C PRO A 44 -6.93 -31.33 -8.07
N TYR A 45 -6.84 -30.02 -8.36
CA TYR A 45 -7.89 -29.05 -8.04
C TYR A 45 -9.03 -29.07 -9.05
N ASN A 46 -8.70 -29.11 -10.34
CA ASN A 46 -9.66 -29.24 -11.45
C ASN A 46 -10.84 -28.26 -11.37
N ALA A 47 -10.61 -27.03 -10.89
CA ALA A 47 -11.63 -25.97 -10.92
C ALA A 47 -12.05 -25.71 -12.37
N ARG A 48 -13.36 -25.57 -12.61
CA ARG A 48 -13.91 -25.51 -13.96
C ARG A 48 -13.88 -24.10 -14.54
N GLY A 49 -14.18 -23.08 -13.73
CA GLY A 49 -14.25 -21.69 -14.19
C GLY A 49 -15.33 -21.46 -15.27
N ASP A 50 -16.36 -22.31 -15.34
CA ASP A 50 -17.39 -22.30 -16.38
C ASP A 50 -18.64 -21.46 -16.02
N GLY A 51 -18.67 -20.89 -14.82
CA GLY A 51 -19.79 -20.10 -14.26
C GLY A 51 -20.97 -20.94 -13.77
N VAL A 52 -20.92 -22.26 -13.91
CA VAL A 52 -22.03 -23.18 -13.62
C VAL A 52 -21.66 -24.15 -12.51
N SER A 53 -20.53 -24.82 -12.67
CA SER A 53 -19.98 -25.78 -11.71
C SER A 53 -19.63 -25.11 -10.40
N ASP A 54 -19.87 -25.80 -9.29
CA ASP A 54 -19.48 -25.30 -7.97
C ASP A 54 -17.98 -25.54 -7.73
N ASP A 55 -17.20 -24.46 -7.86
CA ASP A 55 -15.75 -24.48 -7.70
C ASP A 55 -15.30 -24.24 -6.24
N THR A 56 -16.24 -24.13 -5.29
CA THR A 56 -15.94 -23.78 -3.89
C THR A 56 -14.89 -24.70 -3.27
N ALA A 57 -15.08 -26.02 -3.38
CA ALA A 57 -14.18 -26.99 -2.78
C ALA A 57 -12.79 -26.99 -3.44
N ALA A 58 -12.74 -26.85 -4.77
CA ALA A 58 -11.51 -26.79 -5.53
C ALA A 58 -10.68 -25.56 -5.16
N LEU A 59 -11.32 -24.37 -5.15
CA LEU A 59 -10.68 -23.12 -4.79
C LEU A 59 -10.25 -23.08 -3.32
N GLN A 60 -11.09 -23.56 -2.40
CA GLN A 60 -10.73 -23.60 -0.98
C GLN A 60 -9.52 -24.51 -0.74
N LYS A 61 -9.47 -25.67 -1.41
CA LYS A 61 -8.31 -26.57 -1.33
C LYS A 61 -7.05 -25.93 -1.91
N ALA A 62 -7.16 -25.23 -3.05
CA ALA A 62 -6.03 -24.55 -3.66
C ALA A 62 -5.50 -23.39 -2.79
N LEU A 63 -6.40 -22.63 -2.16
CA LEU A 63 -6.03 -21.62 -1.15
C LEU A 63 -5.27 -22.24 0.02
N ASP A 64 -5.81 -23.29 0.63
CA ASP A 64 -5.19 -23.97 1.77
C ASP A 64 -3.79 -24.51 1.42
N ASP A 65 -3.65 -25.14 0.25
CA ASP A 65 -2.38 -25.70 -0.22
C ASP A 65 -1.36 -24.62 -0.57
N SER A 66 -1.79 -23.48 -1.14
CA SER A 66 -0.90 -22.37 -1.53
C SER A 66 -0.26 -21.66 -0.33
N CYS A 67 -0.96 -21.64 0.82
CA CYS A 67 -0.47 -20.98 2.03
C CYS A 67 0.41 -21.87 2.91
N GLY A 68 0.88 -23.01 2.40
CA GLY A 68 1.81 -23.90 3.11
C GLY A 68 1.20 -24.64 4.31
N ILE A 69 -0.14 -24.74 4.40
CA ILE A 69 -0.81 -25.47 5.49
C ILE A 69 -0.32 -26.93 5.51
N GLY A 70 0.04 -27.41 6.70
CA GLY A 70 0.61 -28.75 6.88
C GLY A 70 2.11 -28.84 6.57
N SER A 71 2.86 -27.76 6.82
CA SER A 71 4.32 -27.68 6.60
C SER A 71 4.75 -27.85 5.15
N ARG A 72 3.88 -27.44 4.20
CA ARG A 72 4.20 -27.44 2.77
C ARG A 72 4.89 -26.13 2.40
N GLN A 73 5.64 -26.14 1.30
CA GLN A 73 6.12 -24.91 0.68
C GLN A 73 4.93 -24.04 0.27
N THR A 74 5.04 -22.74 0.52
CA THR A 74 4.10 -21.75 0.00
C THR A 74 4.24 -21.62 -1.51
N LYS A 75 3.17 -21.23 -2.19
CA LYS A 75 3.09 -21.18 -3.65
C LYS A 75 2.32 -19.95 -4.11
N ALA A 76 2.62 -19.50 -5.33
CA ALA A 76 1.70 -18.59 -6.04
C ALA A 76 0.43 -19.36 -6.41
N LEU A 77 -0.73 -18.81 -6.11
CA LEU A 77 -2.03 -19.34 -6.51
C LEU A 77 -2.53 -18.58 -7.72
N TYR A 78 -2.64 -19.27 -8.86
CA TYR A 78 -2.98 -18.71 -10.15
C TYR A 78 -4.36 -19.19 -10.63
N LEU A 79 -5.20 -18.22 -11.03
CA LEU A 79 -6.50 -18.45 -11.63
C LEU A 79 -6.47 -17.99 -13.10
N PRO A 80 -6.54 -18.92 -14.06
CA PRO A 80 -6.82 -18.59 -15.45
C PRO A 80 -8.17 -17.87 -15.60
N ASN A 81 -8.35 -17.13 -16.70
CA ASN A 81 -9.62 -16.49 -17.03
C ASN A 81 -10.77 -17.52 -17.01
N GLY A 82 -11.87 -17.15 -16.37
CA GLY A 82 -13.03 -18.00 -16.11
C GLY A 82 -13.93 -17.40 -15.02
N THR A 83 -15.17 -17.87 -14.96
CA THR A 83 -16.10 -17.54 -13.88
C THR A 83 -16.16 -18.72 -12.92
N TYR A 84 -15.59 -18.56 -11.74
CA TYR A 84 -15.57 -19.57 -10.70
C TYR A 84 -16.76 -19.33 -9.78
N ARG A 85 -17.83 -20.11 -9.97
CA ARG A 85 -19.02 -20.02 -9.13
C ARG A 85 -18.74 -20.67 -7.78
N VAL A 86 -18.98 -19.95 -6.70
CA VAL A 86 -18.88 -20.44 -5.32
C VAL A 86 -20.23 -20.39 -4.62
N THR A 87 -20.45 -21.30 -3.68
CA THR A 87 -21.68 -21.40 -2.87
C THR A 87 -21.41 -21.26 -1.37
N ALA A 88 -20.14 -21.13 -0.99
CA ALA A 88 -19.71 -20.81 0.37
C ALA A 88 -18.60 -19.74 0.37
N THR A 89 -18.45 -19.04 1.48
CA THR A 89 -17.30 -18.14 1.72
C THR A 89 -15.98 -18.89 1.58
N LEU A 90 -15.08 -18.37 0.74
CA LEU A 90 -13.69 -18.82 0.71
C LEU A 90 -12.94 -18.21 1.90
N VAL A 91 -12.23 -19.04 2.66
CA VAL A 91 -11.61 -18.63 3.92
C VAL A 91 -10.11 -18.90 3.86
N VAL A 92 -9.29 -17.86 4.06
CA VAL A 92 -7.86 -18.07 4.27
C VAL A 92 -7.62 -18.47 5.72
N LYS A 93 -7.15 -19.71 5.92
CA LYS A 93 -6.95 -20.29 7.26
C LYS A 93 -5.54 -20.09 7.81
N SER A 94 -4.55 -19.80 6.95
CA SER A 94 -3.15 -19.58 7.32
C SER A 94 -2.86 -18.12 7.63
N SER A 95 -1.96 -17.88 8.60
CA SER A 95 -1.41 -16.57 8.95
C SER A 95 -0.42 -16.00 7.93
N LEU A 96 0.02 -16.83 6.98
CA LEU A 96 0.88 -16.44 5.86
C LEU A 96 0.13 -16.54 4.53
N GLY A 97 0.36 -15.59 3.63
CA GLY A 97 -0.25 -15.57 2.30
C GLY A 97 -1.72 -15.14 2.35
N PRO A 98 -2.51 -15.35 1.29
CA PRO A 98 -2.15 -16.04 0.06
C PRO A 98 -1.37 -15.14 -0.90
N TRP A 99 -0.77 -15.74 -1.92
CA TRP A 99 -0.25 -15.05 -3.10
C TRP A 99 -1.17 -15.35 -4.29
N LEU A 100 -2.35 -14.73 -4.28
CA LEU A 100 -3.44 -14.98 -5.22
C LEU A 100 -3.36 -14.03 -6.42
N TYR A 101 -3.25 -14.60 -7.62
CA TYR A 101 -3.17 -13.90 -8.89
C TYR A 101 -4.23 -14.42 -9.87
N GLY A 102 -5.08 -13.54 -10.38
CA GLY A 102 -5.83 -13.83 -11.60
C GLY A 102 -5.01 -13.55 -12.86
N GLN A 103 -5.34 -14.23 -13.95
CA GLN A 103 -4.80 -13.96 -15.28
C GLN A 103 -5.11 -12.53 -15.74
N SER A 104 -6.29 -12.01 -15.41
CA SER A 104 -6.69 -10.63 -15.69
C SER A 104 -7.82 -10.19 -14.75
N ARG A 105 -7.87 -8.91 -14.40
CA ARG A 105 -8.91 -8.37 -13.50
C ARG A 105 -10.32 -8.70 -13.98
N ASP A 106 -10.56 -8.54 -15.27
CA ASP A 106 -11.91 -8.59 -15.84
C ASP A 106 -12.26 -9.98 -16.40
N GLY A 107 -11.26 -10.84 -16.64
CA GLY A 107 -11.44 -12.20 -17.14
C GLY A 107 -11.52 -13.27 -16.04
N VAL A 108 -11.03 -13.01 -14.83
CA VAL A 108 -11.16 -13.90 -13.67
C VAL A 108 -12.25 -13.39 -12.75
N ILE A 109 -13.33 -14.14 -12.58
CA ILE A 109 -14.47 -13.76 -11.74
C ILE A 109 -14.72 -14.86 -10.71
N ILE A 110 -14.50 -14.58 -9.43
CA ILE A 110 -14.98 -15.43 -8.34
C ILE A 110 -16.37 -14.91 -7.93
N ARG A 111 -17.42 -15.65 -8.29
CA ARG A 111 -18.82 -15.21 -8.11
C ARG A 111 -19.54 -16.06 -7.08
N LEU A 112 -20.03 -15.44 -6.02
CA LEU A 112 -20.94 -16.09 -5.08
C LEU A 112 -22.32 -16.27 -5.72
N ALA A 113 -22.92 -17.44 -5.55
CA ALA A 113 -24.27 -17.72 -5.98
C ALA A 113 -25.28 -16.74 -5.34
N ASP A 114 -26.29 -16.34 -6.10
CA ASP A 114 -27.36 -15.46 -5.58
C ASP A 114 -28.16 -16.20 -4.50
N GLY A 115 -28.52 -15.48 -3.42
CA GLY A 115 -29.24 -16.05 -2.29
C GLY A 115 -28.47 -17.11 -1.49
N ALA A 116 -27.13 -17.10 -1.54
CA ALA A 116 -26.29 -18.05 -0.83
C ALA A 116 -26.54 -17.96 0.69
N ALA A 117 -27.02 -19.06 1.28
CA ALA A 117 -27.27 -19.14 2.70
C ALA A 117 -25.94 -19.20 3.49
N ASN A 118 -25.92 -18.60 4.69
CA ASN A 118 -24.79 -18.67 5.63
C ASN A 118 -23.44 -18.15 5.08
N CYS A 119 -23.47 -17.30 4.05
CA CYS A 119 -22.28 -16.64 3.48
C CYS A 119 -22.26 -15.18 3.90
N ASN A 120 -21.28 -14.79 4.71
CA ASN A 120 -21.13 -13.39 5.14
C ASN A 120 -20.09 -12.63 4.34
N SER A 121 -19.31 -13.33 3.49
CA SER A 121 -18.45 -12.73 2.48
C SER A 121 -18.21 -13.68 1.31
N VAL A 122 -17.72 -13.18 0.17
CA VAL A 122 -17.19 -14.04 -0.91
C VAL A 122 -15.82 -14.58 -0.50
N LEU A 123 -14.94 -13.69 -0.05
CA LEU A 123 -13.61 -14.00 0.44
C LEU A 123 -13.39 -13.42 1.84
N ARG A 124 -12.95 -14.25 2.78
CA ARG A 124 -12.53 -13.85 4.12
C ARG A 124 -11.06 -14.20 4.33
N THR A 125 -10.23 -13.21 4.59
CA THR A 125 -8.80 -13.42 4.82
C THR A 125 -8.49 -13.64 6.30
N HIS A 126 -9.34 -14.36 7.01
CA HIS A 126 -9.12 -14.78 8.40
C HIS A 126 -10.08 -15.94 8.74
N PRO A 127 -9.68 -16.97 9.50
CA PRO A 127 -10.57 -18.08 9.83
C PRO A 127 -11.69 -17.69 10.79
N ARG A 128 -11.43 -16.75 11.71
CA ARG A 128 -12.42 -16.26 12.67
C ARG A 128 -13.25 -15.12 12.11
N GLU A 129 -14.46 -15.00 12.63
CA GLU A 129 -15.38 -13.88 12.37
C GLU A 129 -15.46 -12.86 13.50
N GLU A 130 -15.17 -13.31 14.71
CA GLU A 130 -15.28 -12.53 15.91
C GLU A 130 -14.25 -13.00 16.95
N GLY A 131 -14.14 -12.24 18.04
CA GLY A 131 -13.27 -12.55 19.17
C GLY A 131 -11.82 -12.09 18.99
N LYS A 132 -10.99 -12.46 19.98
CA LYS A 132 -9.58 -12.06 20.04
C LYS A 132 -8.77 -12.78 18.95
N THR A 133 -7.83 -12.08 18.36
CA THR A 133 -6.80 -12.60 17.44
C THR A 133 -5.50 -11.81 17.63
N SER A 134 -4.42 -12.20 16.96
CA SER A 134 -3.19 -11.41 16.89
C SER A 134 -3.14 -10.57 15.62
N ALA A 135 -2.21 -9.63 15.58
CA ALA A 135 -1.89 -8.85 14.39
C ALA A 135 -0.99 -9.61 13.39
N ASP A 136 -0.67 -10.89 13.63
CA ASP A 136 0.34 -11.62 12.85
C ASP A 136 -0.25 -12.33 11.62
N TRP A 137 -0.82 -11.55 10.71
CA TRP A 137 -1.48 -12.04 9.50
C TRP A 137 -0.89 -11.38 8.25
N PHE A 138 0.22 -11.93 7.79
CA PHE A 138 1.16 -11.27 6.88
C PHE A 138 1.07 -11.78 5.43
N MET A 139 1.61 -10.96 4.53
CA MET A 139 1.90 -11.28 3.12
C MET A 139 0.67 -11.66 2.29
N ARG A 140 -0.46 -11.03 2.58
CA ARG A 140 -1.71 -11.24 1.84
C ARG A 140 -1.68 -10.49 0.53
N ASN A 141 -1.58 -11.18 -0.60
CA ASN A 141 -1.57 -10.58 -1.92
C ASN A 141 -2.78 -11.11 -2.70
N ILE A 142 -3.70 -10.22 -3.06
CA ILE A 142 -4.85 -10.51 -3.93
C ILE A 142 -4.76 -9.57 -5.12
N ARG A 143 -4.50 -10.12 -6.31
CA ARG A 143 -4.23 -9.31 -7.49
C ARG A 143 -5.01 -9.79 -8.71
N ASN A 144 -5.40 -8.82 -9.55
CA ASN A 144 -5.79 -9.05 -10.94
C ASN A 144 -7.00 -9.98 -11.11
N LEU A 145 -8.06 -9.75 -10.32
CA LEU A 145 -9.29 -10.53 -10.40
C LEU A 145 -10.54 -9.70 -10.03
N THR A 146 -11.71 -10.25 -10.31
CA THR A 146 -13.01 -9.75 -9.85
C THR A 146 -13.56 -10.66 -8.75
N ILE A 147 -13.98 -10.05 -7.64
CA ILE A 147 -14.85 -10.64 -6.62
C ILE A 147 -16.28 -10.15 -6.87
N ASP A 148 -17.21 -11.07 -7.10
CA ASP A 148 -18.61 -10.77 -7.35
C ASP A 148 -19.49 -11.39 -6.25
N ALA A 149 -20.08 -10.52 -5.44
CA ALA A 149 -20.94 -10.93 -4.33
C ALA A 149 -22.34 -11.38 -4.78
N GLY A 150 -22.68 -11.28 -6.06
CA GLY A 150 -24.02 -11.57 -6.55
C GLY A 150 -25.08 -10.68 -5.90
N ASN A 151 -26.29 -11.21 -5.74
CA ASN A 151 -27.40 -10.56 -5.05
C ASN A 151 -27.56 -11.16 -3.64
N ASN A 152 -26.75 -10.68 -2.71
CA ASN A 152 -26.68 -11.17 -1.33
C ASN A 152 -26.59 -10.00 -0.32
N PRO A 153 -27.72 -9.35 0.06
CA PRO A 153 -27.72 -8.07 0.78
C PRO A 153 -26.98 -8.03 2.13
N ASN A 154 -26.76 -9.17 2.77
CA ASN A 154 -26.09 -9.28 4.08
C ASN A 154 -24.63 -9.77 3.97
N THR A 155 -24.09 -9.83 2.75
CA THR A 155 -22.78 -10.42 2.46
C THR A 155 -21.80 -9.33 2.03
N ASP A 156 -20.59 -9.39 2.55
CA ASP A 156 -19.50 -8.50 2.14
C ASP A 156 -18.82 -9.05 0.88
N GLY A 157 -18.20 -8.20 0.05
CA GLY A 157 -17.36 -8.69 -1.04
C GLY A 157 -16.13 -9.40 -0.46
N ILE A 158 -15.28 -8.63 0.22
CA ILE A 158 -14.08 -9.12 0.89
C ILE A 158 -14.09 -8.69 2.35
N ARG A 159 -14.02 -9.66 3.27
CA ARG A 159 -13.65 -9.41 4.67
C ARG A 159 -12.13 -9.44 4.78
N TYR A 160 -11.54 -8.26 4.84
CA TYR A 160 -10.11 -8.06 4.66
C TYR A 160 -9.37 -7.86 5.98
N TYR A 161 -8.55 -8.85 6.31
CA TYR A 161 -7.70 -8.88 7.48
C TYR A 161 -6.27 -9.15 7.06
N ALA A 162 -5.45 -8.11 7.00
CA ALA A 162 -4.04 -8.20 6.63
C ALA A 162 -3.24 -7.18 7.41
N THR A 163 -2.02 -7.54 7.80
CA THR A 163 -1.13 -6.72 8.61
C THR A 163 0.27 -6.71 8.00
N ASN A 164 1.00 -5.61 8.20
CA ASN A 164 2.38 -5.34 7.78
C ASN A 164 2.62 -5.36 6.27
N THR A 165 2.35 -6.50 5.61
CA THR A 165 2.44 -6.70 4.16
C THR A 165 1.11 -7.26 3.69
N GLY A 166 0.22 -6.43 3.16
CA GLY A 166 -1.10 -6.85 2.70
C GLY A 166 -1.59 -5.95 1.59
N ILE A 167 -1.88 -6.50 0.41
CA ILE A 167 -2.34 -5.74 -0.74
C ILE A 167 -3.51 -6.40 -1.47
N ILE A 168 -4.51 -5.57 -1.77
CA ILE A 168 -5.51 -5.80 -2.82
C ILE A 168 -5.12 -4.87 -3.99
N GLN A 169 -4.66 -5.42 -5.11
CA GLN A 169 -4.16 -4.62 -6.24
C GLN A 169 -4.86 -4.97 -7.55
N ASN A 170 -5.34 -3.96 -8.28
CA ASN A 170 -6.01 -4.17 -9.57
C ASN A 170 -7.14 -5.21 -9.45
N VAL A 171 -7.95 -5.07 -8.41
CA VAL A 171 -9.09 -5.95 -8.11
C VAL A 171 -10.37 -5.18 -8.28
N ARG A 172 -11.38 -5.86 -8.82
CA ARG A 172 -12.76 -5.35 -8.85
C ARG A 172 -13.60 -6.09 -7.80
N VAL A 173 -14.39 -5.36 -7.03
CA VAL A 173 -15.36 -5.93 -6.08
C VAL A 173 -16.74 -5.41 -6.44
N ILE A 174 -17.62 -6.28 -6.93
CA ILE A 174 -18.96 -5.92 -7.40
C ILE A 174 -20.04 -6.70 -6.67
N GLY A 175 -21.27 -6.17 -6.69
CA GLY A 175 -22.47 -6.92 -6.32
C GLY A 175 -23.47 -6.09 -5.53
N ARG A 176 -24.54 -6.76 -5.08
CA ARG A 176 -25.54 -6.20 -4.16
C ARG A 176 -25.37 -6.87 -2.80
N GLY A 177 -24.41 -6.35 -2.04
CA GLY A 177 -24.10 -6.81 -0.68
C GLY A 177 -24.11 -5.69 0.35
N LYS A 178 -23.54 -5.97 1.52
CA LYS A 178 -23.46 -5.02 2.63
C LYS A 178 -22.24 -4.09 2.50
N ILE A 179 -21.03 -4.65 2.52
CA ILE A 179 -19.79 -3.89 2.39
C ILE A 179 -18.94 -4.46 1.25
N GLY A 180 -18.43 -3.63 0.35
CA GLY A 180 -17.52 -4.08 -0.71
C GLY A 180 -16.23 -4.67 -0.11
N ILE A 181 -15.46 -3.85 0.60
CA ILE A 181 -14.27 -4.29 1.36
C ILE A 181 -14.43 -3.90 2.82
N ASN A 182 -14.50 -4.90 3.69
CA ASN A 182 -14.68 -4.75 5.13
C ASN A 182 -13.37 -5.06 5.86
N ALA A 183 -12.61 -4.02 6.20
CA ALA A 183 -11.41 -4.10 7.03
C ALA A 183 -11.70 -3.89 8.53
N GLY A 184 -12.98 -3.92 8.93
CA GLY A 184 -13.44 -3.65 10.29
C GLY A 184 -14.02 -4.83 11.05
N PHE A 185 -14.19 -5.99 10.42
CA PHE A 185 -14.87 -7.14 11.03
C PHE A 185 -14.10 -7.75 12.21
N LEU A 186 -12.79 -7.52 12.30
CA LEU A 186 -11.94 -7.89 13.44
C LEU A 186 -11.05 -6.70 13.85
N GLY A 187 -10.73 -6.64 15.15
CA GLY A 187 -10.18 -5.46 15.82
C GLY A 187 -8.76 -5.00 15.47
N GLN A 188 -8.01 -5.69 14.61
CA GLN A 188 -6.56 -5.55 14.48
C GLN A 188 -6.07 -5.69 13.01
N SER A 189 -6.91 -5.31 12.03
CA SER A 189 -6.51 -5.33 10.62
C SER A 189 -5.71 -4.08 10.25
N GLY A 190 -4.56 -4.26 9.62
CA GLY A 190 -3.67 -3.18 9.17
C GLY A 190 -2.27 -3.30 9.77
N PRO A 191 -1.28 -2.52 9.29
CA PRO A 191 -1.36 -1.69 8.10
C PRO A 191 -1.49 -2.55 6.84
N ASN A 192 -2.29 -2.13 5.87
CA ASN A 192 -2.44 -2.78 4.57
C ASN A 192 -2.79 -1.74 3.48
N LEU A 193 -2.77 -2.19 2.22
CA LEU A 193 -2.95 -1.37 1.02
C LEU A 193 -4.10 -1.90 0.15
N ILE A 194 -4.97 -1.00 -0.32
CA ILE A 194 -5.91 -1.22 -1.41
C ILE A 194 -5.50 -0.28 -2.55
N GLN A 195 -5.16 -0.85 -3.71
CA GLN A 195 -4.56 -0.12 -4.81
C GLN A 195 -5.20 -0.45 -6.15
N ASP A 196 -5.45 0.56 -6.99
CA ASP A 196 -6.01 0.39 -8.34
C ASP A 196 -7.32 -0.44 -8.34
N ALA A 197 -8.10 -0.32 -7.26
CA ALA A 197 -9.28 -1.13 -7.04
C ALA A 197 -10.57 -0.41 -7.44
N LEU A 198 -11.53 -1.17 -7.97
CA LEU A 198 -12.89 -0.69 -8.23
C LEU A 198 -13.85 -1.43 -7.29
N ILE A 199 -14.61 -0.67 -6.51
CA ILE A 199 -15.71 -1.18 -5.71
C ILE A 199 -17.01 -0.62 -6.29
N GLU A 200 -17.96 -1.51 -6.62
CA GLU A 200 -19.22 -1.11 -7.25
C GLU A 200 -20.42 -1.83 -6.67
N GLY A 201 -21.45 -1.06 -6.33
CA GLY A 201 -22.62 -1.55 -5.61
C GLY A 201 -22.41 -1.51 -4.09
N PHE A 202 -23.08 -2.39 -3.37
CA PHE A 202 -23.08 -2.45 -1.89
C PHE A 202 -23.78 -1.28 -1.16
N GLU A 203 -24.06 -1.45 0.13
CA GLU A 203 -24.48 -0.33 0.99
C GLU A 203 -23.30 0.62 1.24
N THR A 204 -22.17 0.05 1.66
CA THR A 204 -20.91 0.77 1.90
C THR A 204 -19.82 0.23 0.98
N GLY A 205 -19.05 1.11 0.34
CA GLY A 205 -17.93 0.68 -0.51
C GLY A 205 -16.81 0.04 0.30
N ILE A 206 -16.16 0.84 1.16
CA ILE A 206 -15.06 0.40 2.02
C ILE A 206 -15.35 0.81 3.47
N GLN A 207 -15.17 -0.14 4.40
CA GLN A 207 -15.17 0.14 5.83
C GLN A 207 -13.77 -0.10 6.41
N SER A 208 -13.17 0.97 6.92
CA SER A 208 -11.92 0.95 7.67
C SER A 208 -12.20 1.17 9.15
N GLN A 209 -11.94 0.16 9.98
CA GLN A 209 -12.24 0.25 11.40
C GLN A 209 -11.17 -0.40 12.28
N TRP A 210 -11.00 0.18 13.47
CA TRP A 210 -10.09 -0.21 14.56
C TRP A 210 -8.69 0.39 14.48
N ILE A 211 -7.64 -0.40 14.28
CA ILE A 211 -6.25 0.07 14.49
C ILE A 211 -5.30 -0.47 13.42
N TRP A 212 -4.07 0.05 13.46
CA TRP A 212 -2.91 -0.24 12.61
C TRP A 212 -2.85 0.45 11.26
N GLY A 213 -3.93 1.11 10.85
CA GLY A 213 -3.97 1.97 9.68
C GLY A 213 -4.34 1.23 8.39
N GLU A 214 -4.71 1.99 7.37
CA GLU A 214 -5.02 1.48 6.03
C GLU A 214 -4.62 2.52 4.97
N THR A 215 -4.15 2.05 3.83
CA THR A 215 -3.72 2.90 2.71
C THR A 215 -4.59 2.64 1.50
N LEU A 216 -5.11 3.69 0.88
CA LEU A 216 -5.92 3.62 -0.33
C LEU A 216 -5.21 4.41 -1.44
N SER A 217 -4.90 3.77 -2.56
CA SER A 217 -4.21 4.41 -3.68
C SER A 217 -4.96 4.17 -4.98
N ARG A 218 -5.50 5.24 -5.57
CA ARG A 218 -6.25 5.18 -6.85
C ARG A 218 -7.41 4.21 -6.78
N VAL A 219 -8.22 4.34 -5.72
CA VAL A 219 -9.42 3.54 -5.50
C VAL A 219 -10.63 4.28 -6.09
N THR A 220 -11.45 3.55 -6.83
CA THR A 220 -12.75 4.04 -7.32
C THR A 220 -13.88 3.30 -6.60
N ILE A 221 -14.83 4.05 -6.05
CA ILE A 221 -16.03 3.52 -5.41
C ILE A 221 -17.24 4.11 -6.13
N ARG A 222 -18.22 3.28 -6.53
CA ARG A 222 -19.42 3.84 -7.17
C ARG A 222 -20.69 3.04 -6.93
N ASN A 223 -21.81 3.74 -7.09
CA ASN A 223 -23.14 3.15 -7.01
C ASN A 223 -23.42 2.47 -5.65
N CYS A 224 -22.80 2.93 -4.56
CA CYS A 224 -23.13 2.44 -3.22
C CYS A 224 -24.42 3.10 -2.72
N SER A 225 -25.29 2.37 -2.03
CA SER A 225 -26.61 2.89 -1.65
C SER A 225 -26.58 3.84 -0.44
N LYS A 226 -25.46 3.92 0.30
CA LYS A 226 -25.32 4.79 1.48
C LYS A 226 -24.06 5.63 1.44
N GLN A 227 -22.89 5.00 1.42
CA GLN A 227 -21.63 5.74 1.52
C GLN A 227 -20.45 5.04 0.84
N GLY A 228 -19.46 5.81 0.42
CA GLY A 228 -18.26 5.31 -0.24
C GLY A 228 -17.29 4.72 0.78
N LEU A 229 -16.54 5.60 1.46
CA LEU A 229 -15.54 5.24 2.46
C LEU A 229 -16.05 5.57 3.87
N TYR A 230 -16.12 4.57 4.75
CA TYR A 230 -16.36 4.74 6.18
C TYR A 230 -15.05 4.56 6.96
N VAL A 231 -14.69 5.53 7.81
CA VAL A 231 -13.50 5.47 8.66
C VAL A 231 -13.86 5.77 10.10
N THR A 232 -13.56 4.84 11.01
CA THR A 232 -13.78 5.01 12.46
C THR A 232 -12.71 4.26 13.25
N ALA A 233 -12.19 4.83 14.34
CA ALA A 233 -11.03 4.32 15.11
C ALA A 233 -9.69 4.19 14.37
N ASN A 234 -9.67 4.04 13.05
CA ASN A 234 -8.48 3.75 12.28
C ASN A 234 -7.80 5.00 11.70
N THR A 235 -6.59 4.85 11.17
CA THR A 235 -5.87 5.89 10.40
C THR A 235 -5.82 5.52 8.93
N VAL A 236 -6.46 6.33 8.08
CA VAL A 236 -6.53 6.09 6.63
C VAL A 236 -5.76 7.16 5.87
N ALA A 237 -4.80 6.72 5.06
CA ALA A 237 -4.18 7.55 4.03
C ALA A 237 -4.84 7.24 2.69
N ALA A 238 -5.30 8.25 1.95
CA ALA A 238 -5.91 8.07 0.65
C ALA A 238 -5.30 9.02 -0.39
N GLU A 239 -4.89 8.49 -1.54
CA GLU A 239 -4.59 9.29 -2.74
C GLU A 239 -5.54 8.96 -3.89
N ASP A 240 -5.84 9.97 -4.71
CA ASP A 240 -6.64 9.82 -5.93
C ASP A 240 -7.93 9.01 -5.72
N LEU A 241 -8.62 9.27 -4.60
CA LEU A 241 -9.89 8.60 -4.28
C LEU A 241 -10.99 9.15 -5.19
N VAL A 242 -11.67 8.25 -5.91
CA VAL A 242 -12.82 8.60 -6.73
C VAL A 242 -14.08 7.99 -6.13
N VAL A 243 -15.12 8.81 -5.92
CA VAL A 243 -16.45 8.30 -5.53
C VAL A 243 -17.54 8.86 -6.44
N GLU A 244 -18.34 7.97 -7.03
CA GLU A 244 -19.38 8.34 -7.99
C GLU A 244 -20.75 7.78 -7.57
N ASN A 245 -21.81 8.53 -7.83
CA ASN A 245 -23.21 8.09 -7.70
C ASN A 245 -23.51 7.42 -6.34
N THR A 246 -22.96 8.00 -5.27
CA THR A 246 -23.04 7.47 -3.90
C THR A 246 -23.44 8.62 -2.97
N PRO A 247 -24.47 8.47 -2.11
CA PRO A 247 -25.03 9.60 -1.36
C PRO A 247 -24.02 10.38 -0.52
N LEU A 248 -23.07 9.69 0.13
CA LEU A 248 -21.99 10.28 0.91
C LEU A 248 -20.64 9.69 0.50
N ALA A 249 -19.69 10.51 0.06
CA ALA A 249 -18.42 10.00 -0.46
C ALA A 249 -17.51 9.46 0.66
N VAL A 250 -17.29 10.26 1.70
CA VAL A 250 -16.44 9.90 2.84
C VAL A 250 -17.13 10.25 4.15
N PHE A 251 -17.12 9.32 5.09
CA PHE A 251 -17.53 9.56 6.47
C PHE A 251 -16.40 9.22 7.44
N CYS A 252 -15.81 10.26 8.03
CA CYS A 252 -14.83 10.15 9.11
C CYS A 252 -15.53 10.36 10.46
N ASP A 253 -15.53 9.32 11.29
CA ASP A 253 -16.38 9.20 12.48
C ASP A 253 -15.61 8.68 13.70
N TYR A 254 -16.27 8.62 14.85
CA TYR A 254 -15.76 7.96 16.06
C TYR A 254 -16.81 7.01 16.66
N PRO A 255 -16.42 5.86 17.24
CA PRO A 255 -17.36 4.91 17.82
C PRO A 255 -17.78 5.33 19.22
N ASN A 256 -19.02 5.02 19.63
CA ASN A 256 -19.52 5.14 21.01
C ASN A 256 -19.28 6.49 21.70
N ASP A 257 -19.23 7.59 20.94
CA ASP A 257 -18.83 8.92 21.42
C ASP A 257 -17.42 9.02 22.02
N TRP A 258 -16.57 8.03 21.76
CA TRP A 258 -15.17 8.01 22.17
C TRP A 258 -14.32 8.78 21.18
N THR A 259 -14.24 10.10 21.37
CA THR A 259 -13.49 11.01 20.48
C THR A 259 -12.02 10.61 20.29
N TRP A 260 -11.37 10.04 21.32
CA TRP A 260 -9.99 9.50 21.24
C TRP A 260 -9.87 8.22 20.41
N TRP A 261 -10.99 7.54 20.15
CA TRP A 261 -11.13 6.46 19.18
C TRP A 261 -11.69 6.96 17.84
N GLY A 262 -11.56 8.24 17.53
CA GLY A 262 -11.96 8.74 16.23
C GLY A 262 -11.05 8.32 15.09
N GLY A 263 -11.65 8.21 13.91
CA GLY A 263 -10.96 8.03 12.65
C GLY A 263 -10.03 9.20 12.36
N VAL A 264 -8.89 8.90 11.73
CA VAL A 264 -7.94 9.89 11.24
C VAL A 264 -7.81 9.69 9.74
N VAL A 265 -8.15 10.69 8.93
CA VAL A 265 -8.07 10.62 7.47
C VAL A 265 -7.09 11.67 6.95
N ALA A 266 -6.15 11.23 6.11
CA ALA A 266 -5.31 12.10 5.29
C ALA A 266 -5.60 11.82 3.81
N LEU A 267 -6.24 12.77 3.14
CA LEU A 267 -6.66 12.66 1.73
C LEU A 267 -5.84 13.63 0.86
N VAL A 268 -5.25 13.11 -0.22
CA VAL A 268 -4.52 13.91 -1.22
C VAL A 268 -4.99 13.53 -2.63
N GLY A 269 -5.72 14.44 -3.27
CA GLY A 269 -6.41 14.12 -4.52
C GLY A 269 -7.70 13.36 -4.26
N GLY A 270 -8.84 14.01 -4.51
CA GLY A 270 -10.15 13.36 -4.44
C GLY A 270 -11.09 13.91 -5.50
N ARG A 271 -11.83 13.04 -6.18
CA ARG A 271 -12.83 13.44 -7.19
C ARG A 271 -14.15 12.78 -6.87
N PHE A 272 -15.15 13.60 -6.55
CA PHE A 272 -16.42 13.10 -6.04
C PHE A 272 -17.58 13.63 -6.88
N THR A 273 -18.42 12.75 -7.41
CA THR A 273 -19.52 13.15 -8.30
C THR A 273 -20.84 12.42 -8.02
N GLY A 274 -21.97 13.09 -8.27
CA GLY A 274 -23.28 12.45 -8.36
C GLY A 274 -23.87 11.93 -7.03
N GLY A 275 -23.46 12.48 -5.88
CA GLY A 275 -24.04 12.11 -4.59
C GLY A 275 -25.32 12.86 -4.23
N ASP A 276 -25.63 12.98 -2.93
CA ASP A 276 -26.83 13.66 -2.46
C ASP A 276 -26.72 15.19 -2.69
N PRO A 277 -27.60 15.80 -3.54
CA PRO A 277 -27.55 17.23 -3.80
C PRO A 277 -27.89 18.10 -2.58
N ASN A 278 -28.44 17.51 -1.52
CA ASN A 278 -28.71 18.18 -0.24
C ASN A 278 -27.66 17.87 0.83
N GLY A 279 -26.80 16.90 0.59
CA GLY A 279 -25.80 16.40 1.53
C GLY A 279 -24.39 16.91 1.27
N PRO A 280 -23.46 16.66 2.20
CA PRO A 280 -22.05 16.93 2.01
C PRO A 280 -21.35 15.83 1.21
N THR A 281 -20.25 16.17 0.55
CA THR A 281 -19.33 15.19 -0.04
C THR A 281 -18.59 14.41 1.05
N ILE A 282 -17.96 15.12 1.98
CA ILE A 282 -17.27 14.56 3.13
C ILE A 282 -17.99 14.99 4.39
N ARG A 283 -18.38 14.02 5.22
CA ARG A 283 -18.81 14.27 6.60
C ARG A 283 -17.66 13.97 7.54
N ASN A 284 -17.20 14.97 8.28
CA ASN A 284 -16.10 14.83 9.22
C ASN A 284 -16.51 15.18 10.65
N ARG A 285 -16.60 14.16 11.51
CA ARG A 285 -16.76 14.30 12.95
C ARG A 285 -15.43 14.21 13.72
N SER A 286 -14.33 13.85 13.05
CA SER A 286 -13.05 13.55 13.70
C SER A 286 -11.85 14.23 13.02
N VAL A 287 -10.70 13.57 12.88
CA VAL A 287 -9.47 14.17 12.37
C VAL A 287 -9.39 13.99 10.86
N LEU A 288 -9.37 15.10 10.12
CA LEU A 288 -9.28 15.12 8.68
C LEU A 288 -8.23 16.14 8.22
N TYR A 289 -7.35 15.68 7.35
CA TYR A 289 -6.60 16.52 6.43
C TYR A 289 -7.02 16.19 5.01
N ALA A 290 -7.27 17.20 4.18
CA ALA A 290 -7.62 17.02 2.77
C ALA A 290 -6.91 18.05 1.91
N ARG A 291 -6.32 17.64 0.78
CA ARG A 291 -5.67 18.50 -0.21
C ARG A 291 -6.09 18.09 -1.62
N ASN A 292 -6.30 19.06 -2.51
CA ASN A 292 -6.68 18.84 -3.91
C ASN A 292 -7.96 18.00 -4.08
N VAL A 293 -9.05 18.40 -3.43
CA VAL A 293 -10.36 17.73 -3.55
C VAL A 293 -11.28 18.52 -4.47
N GLU A 294 -11.92 17.81 -5.39
CA GLU A 294 -12.95 18.34 -6.28
C GLU A 294 -14.27 17.58 -6.08
N THR A 295 -15.37 18.33 -6.05
CA THR A 295 -16.71 17.79 -5.86
C THR A 295 -17.73 18.38 -6.84
N LYS A 296 -18.69 17.56 -7.27
CA LYS A 296 -19.80 17.94 -8.13
C LYS A 296 -21.07 17.17 -7.77
N GLY A 297 -22.20 17.86 -7.65
CA GLY A 297 -23.50 17.24 -7.36
C GLY A 297 -23.79 17.03 -5.87
N PHE A 298 -23.08 17.74 -4.99
CA PHE A 298 -23.33 17.80 -3.55
C PHE A 298 -23.63 19.24 -3.14
N LYS A 299 -24.27 19.43 -1.97
CA LYS A 299 -24.55 20.77 -1.41
C LYS A 299 -23.29 21.49 -0.94
N MET A 300 -22.31 20.73 -0.42
CA MET A 300 -21.06 21.25 0.11
C MET A 300 -19.94 20.21 0.05
N ALA A 301 -18.68 20.63 -0.02
CA ALA A 301 -17.54 19.72 -0.03
C ALA A 301 -17.30 19.05 1.32
N ILE A 302 -17.32 19.82 2.42
CA ILE A 302 -17.04 19.28 3.76
C ILE A 302 -18.07 19.81 4.74
N GLU A 303 -18.81 18.90 5.39
CA GLU A 303 -19.53 19.19 6.63
C GLU A 303 -18.64 18.74 7.79
N SER A 304 -18.27 19.66 8.69
CA SER A 304 -17.48 19.28 9.87
C SER A 304 -17.97 19.88 11.18
N SER A 305 -18.00 19.04 12.21
CA SER A 305 -18.27 19.44 13.61
C SER A 305 -17.01 19.83 14.38
N THR A 306 -15.88 20.01 13.69
CA THR A 306 -14.56 20.28 14.29
C THR A 306 -14.19 21.77 14.19
N LYS A 307 -13.06 22.16 14.79
CA LYS A 307 -12.58 23.55 14.77
C LYS A 307 -12.28 24.08 13.37
N GLY A 308 -12.00 23.21 12.40
CA GLY A 308 -11.79 23.58 11.01
C GLY A 308 -13.06 24.03 10.27
N GLY A 309 -14.25 23.78 10.84
CA GLY A 309 -15.53 24.18 10.24
C GLY A 309 -15.85 23.46 8.91
N SER A 310 -16.97 23.87 8.30
CA SER A 310 -17.48 23.34 7.04
C SER A 310 -16.98 24.14 5.82
N VAL A 311 -16.89 23.48 4.66
CA VAL A 311 -16.45 24.06 3.38
C VAL A 311 -17.54 23.87 2.31
N LEU A 312 -18.05 24.98 1.76
CA LEU A 312 -19.14 24.98 0.78
C LEU A 312 -18.70 24.65 -0.65
N GLY A 313 -17.60 25.26 -1.12
CA GLY A 313 -17.24 25.32 -2.53
C GLY A 313 -16.94 23.95 -3.16
N PRO A 314 -16.99 23.85 -4.50
CA PRO A 314 -16.77 22.58 -5.19
C PRO A 314 -15.30 22.14 -5.23
N LYS A 315 -14.39 22.95 -4.68
CA LYS A 315 -12.95 22.68 -4.60
C LYS A 315 -12.46 22.93 -3.20
N VAL A 316 -11.58 22.06 -2.72
CA VAL A 316 -10.83 22.22 -1.48
C VAL A 316 -9.36 22.09 -1.84
N ASP A 317 -8.66 23.24 -1.86
CA ASP A 317 -7.23 23.27 -2.15
C ASP A 317 -6.47 22.58 -1.00
N GLU A 318 -6.72 23.00 0.24
CA GLU A 318 -6.19 22.38 1.44
C GLU A 318 -7.09 22.65 2.66
N TYR A 319 -7.26 21.65 3.52
CA TYR A 319 -8.12 21.68 4.70
C TYR A 319 -7.50 20.87 5.84
N ALA A 320 -7.61 21.38 7.07
CA ALA A 320 -7.30 20.68 8.30
C ALA A 320 -8.44 20.87 9.32
N SER A 321 -8.91 19.78 9.92
CA SER A 321 -10.04 19.82 10.85
C SER A 321 -9.73 20.45 12.22
N HIS A 322 -8.44 20.65 12.51
CA HIS A 322 -7.92 21.25 13.73
C HIS A 322 -6.70 22.12 13.39
N PRO A 323 -6.32 23.09 14.25
CA PRO A 323 -5.12 23.90 14.04
C PRO A 323 -3.87 23.06 13.83
N ALA A 324 -2.99 23.49 12.92
CA ALA A 324 -1.73 22.80 12.67
C ALA A 324 -0.81 22.90 13.90
N ARG A 325 -0.05 21.84 14.15
CA ARG A 325 1.03 21.83 15.16
C ARG A 325 2.35 22.28 14.50
N LYS A 326 3.10 23.13 15.20
CA LYS A 326 4.36 23.73 14.71
C LYS A 326 5.29 24.01 15.89
N LEU A 327 6.61 23.99 15.69
CA LEU A 327 7.59 24.43 16.70
C LEU A 327 8.25 25.77 16.38
N PHE A 328 8.34 26.10 15.10
CA PHE A 328 8.86 27.36 14.57
C PHE A 328 7.78 28.09 13.76
N ASP A 329 8.08 29.31 13.33
CA ASP A 329 7.25 29.98 12.33
C ASP A 329 7.26 29.16 11.03
N ALA A 330 6.09 28.65 10.67
CA ALA A 330 5.87 27.73 9.56
C ALA A 330 4.44 27.91 9.00
N PRO A 331 4.19 27.63 7.71
CA PRO A 331 2.85 27.75 7.13
C PRO A 331 1.85 26.74 7.71
N ASP A 332 0.56 27.09 7.77
CA ASP A 332 -0.57 26.16 8.04
C ASP A 332 -0.93 25.30 6.82
N ARG A 333 0.08 24.87 6.08
CA ARG A 333 -0.06 24.07 4.86
C ARG A 333 1.14 23.14 4.68
N ALA A 334 0.94 22.11 3.88
CA ALA A 334 1.97 21.16 3.51
C ALA A 334 3.04 21.76 2.56
N ILE A 335 4.16 21.04 2.40
CA ILE A 335 5.27 21.42 1.51
C ILE A 335 4.82 21.40 0.04
N ASN A 336 3.85 20.53 -0.27
CA ASN A 336 3.35 20.22 -1.60
C ASN A 336 4.39 19.52 -2.48
N LEU A 337 5.03 18.48 -1.93
CA LEU A 337 5.89 17.59 -2.73
C LEU A 337 5.05 16.89 -3.80
N PRO A 338 5.60 16.70 -5.02
CA PRO A 338 4.86 16.05 -6.09
C PRO A 338 4.65 14.57 -5.76
N ALA A 339 3.39 14.14 -5.71
CA ALA A 339 3.06 12.72 -5.73
C ALA A 339 3.38 12.16 -7.12
N LYS A 340 4.04 11.00 -7.18
CA LYS A 340 4.36 10.30 -8.42
C LYS A 340 3.86 8.87 -8.36
N ARG A 341 3.20 8.43 -9.43
CA ARG A 341 2.81 7.02 -9.61
C ARG A 341 4.06 6.19 -9.89
N GLU A 342 4.11 4.99 -9.32
CA GLU A 342 5.11 4.00 -9.67
C GLU A 342 5.05 3.66 -11.17
N PRO A 343 6.19 3.42 -11.83
CA PRO A 343 6.19 3.02 -13.23
C PRO A 343 5.56 1.63 -13.38
N GLU A 344 4.83 1.43 -14.48
CA GLU A 344 4.40 0.09 -14.86
C GLU A 344 5.61 -0.76 -15.28
N VAL A 345 5.71 -1.96 -14.71
CA VAL A 345 6.71 -2.96 -15.11
C VAL A 345 5.96 -4.06 -15.83
N PRO A 346 6.12 -4.21 -17.16
CA PRO A 346 5.40 -5.21 -17.92
C PRO A 346 5.65 -6.61 -17.36
N TRP A 347 4.56 -7.31 -17.03
CA TRP A 347 4.59 -8.71 -16.69
C TRP A 347 5.16 -9.51 -17.86
N GLU A 348 6.11 -10.42 -17.59
CA GLU A 348 6.71 -11.21 -18.66
C GLU A 348 5.76 -12.35 -19.06
N THR A 349 5.27 -12.29 -20.29
CA THR A 349 4.27 -13.21 -20.83
C THR A 349 4.85 -14.40 -21.57
N ASP A 350 6.15 -14.40 -21.86
CA ASP A 350 6.86 -15.53 -22.44
C ASP A 350 7.55 -16.33 -21.32
N PRO A 351 7.06 -17.54 -20.97
CA PRO A 351 7.69 -18.39 -19.95
C PRO A 351 9.18 -18.68 -20.23
N ALA A 352 9.61 -18.64 -21.49
CA ALA A 352 11.02 -18.86 -21.84
C ALA A 352 11.92 -17.72 -21.36
N LYS A 353 11.38 -16.56 -20.96
CA LYS A 353 12.13 -15.41 -20.42
C LYS A 353 12.24 -15.39 -18.89
N TRP A 354 11.84 -16.48 -18.23
CA TRP A 354 11.91 -16.67 -16.78
C TRP A 354 13.04 -17.64 -16.42
N PHE A 355 13.85 -17.28 -15.44
CA PHE A 355 14.83 -18.17 -14.81
C PHE A 355 14.50 -18.40 -13.33
N CYS A 356 14.60 -19.65 -12.87
CA CYS A 356 14.48 -20.01 -11.47
C CYS A 356 15.86 -19.94 -10.81
N ALA A 357 16.04 -19.13 -9.77
CA ALA A 357 17.31 -19.06 -9.04
C ALA A 357 17.70 -20.41 -8.41
N ASN A 358 16.71 -21.24 -8.05
CA ASN A 358 16.95 -22.57 -7.50
C ASN A 358 17.66 -23.51 -8.48
N ASP A 359 17.43 -23.35 -9.79
CA ASP A 359 18.07 -24.19 -10.81
C ASP A 359 19.58 -23.84 -10.98
N PHE A 360 20.03 -22.74 -10.36
CA PHE A 360 21.43 -22.33 -10.27
C PHE A 360 22.07 -22.65 -8.92
N GLY A 361 21.36 -23.37 -8.05
CA GLY A 361 21.86 -23.85 -6.76
C GLY A 361 21.39 -23.07 -5.53
N ALA A 362 20.54 -22.05 -5.68
CA ALA A 362 19.99 -21.34 -4.53
C ALA A 362 19.03 -22.27 -3.76
N THR A 363 19.37 -22.60 -2.52
CA THR A 363 18.70 -23.67 -1.76
C THR A 363 18.19 -23.16 -0.43
N PRO A 364 16.87 -22.98 -0.25
CA PRO A 364 16.37 -22.45 1.00
C PRO A 364 16.49 -23.49 2.12
N GLY A 365 16.80 -23.04 3.33
CA GLY A 365 16.77 -23.85 4.54
C GLY A 365 18.01 -24.72 4.77
N ASP A 366 19.05 -24.61 3.94
CA ASP A 366 20.31 -25.32 4.18
C ASP A 366 21.36 -24.48 4.94
N ASN A 367 21.02 -23.22 5.26
CA ASN A 367 21.86 -22.23 5.93
C ASN A 367 23.21 -21.95 5.24
N LYS A 368 23.33 -22.24 3.94
CA LYS A 368 24.51 -21.87 3.16
C LYS A 368 24.27 -20.54 2.45
N ASP A 369 25.35 -19.84 2.16
CA ASP A 369 25.31 -18.59 1.41
C ASP A 369 24.95 -18.87 -0.06
N ASP A 370 23.78 -18.38 -0.50
CA ASP A 370 23.27 -18.52 -1.87
C ASP A 370 23.75 -17.39 -2.79
N THR A 371 24.57 -16.44 -2.31
CA THR A 371 25.02 -15.27 -3.08
C THR A 371 25.54 -15.66 -4.46
N GLU A 372 26.41 -16.67 -4.53
CA GLU A 372 27.00 -17.12 -5.78
C GLU A 372 25.99 -17.77 -6.73
N ALA A 373 25.02 -18.52 -6.21
CA ALA A 373 23.96 -19.12 -7.00
C ALA A 373 23.01 -18.04 -7.56
N ILE A 374 22.61 -17.08 -6.72
CA ILE A 374 21.77 -15.94 -7.09
C ILE A 374 22.46 -15.08 -8.15
N ARG A 375 23.76 -14.80 -7.96
CA ARG A 375 24.57 -14.07 -8.94
C ARG A 375 24.61 -14.79 -10.29
N LYS A 376 24.90 -16.09 -10.29
CA LYS A 376 24.90 -16.90 -11.52
C LYS A 376 23.55 -16.88 -12.23
N ALA A 377 22.44 -16.98 -11.50
CA ALA A 377 21.10 -16.92 -12.09
C ALA A 377 20.84 -15.57 -12.78
N LEU A 378 21.17 -14.46 -12.12
CA LEU A 378 20.99 -13.11 -12.67
C LEU A 378 21.92 -12.83 -13.86
N ASP A 379 23.20 -13.22 -13.77
CA ASP A 379 24.17 -13.05 -14.86
C ASP A 379 23.77 -13.89 -16.09
N ALA A 380 23.37 -15.15 -15.89
CA ALA A 380 22.91 -16.02 -16.98
C ALA A 380 21.61 -15.50 -17.60
N ALA A 381 20.68 -15.01 -16.78
CA ALA A 381 19.44 -14.40 -17.25
C ALA A 381 19.73 -13.18 -18.14
N ALA A 382 20.60 -12.27 -17.69
CA ALA A 382 21.00 -11.10 -18.46
C ALA A 382 21.70 -11.49 -19.78
N ALA A 383 22.63 -12.45 -19.74
CA ALA A 383 23.34 -12.93 -20.92
C ALA A 383 22.42 -13.56 -21.98
N ALA A 384 21.35 -14.23 -21.53
CA ALA A 384 20.36 -14.87 -22.39
C ALA A 384 19.17 -13.98 -22.74
N GLY A 385 19.21 -12.67 -22.43
CA GLY A 385 18.14 -11.72 -22.72
C GLY A 385 16.83 -12.00 -21.95
N LYS A 386 16.92 -12.75 -20.85
CA LYS A 386 15.79 -13.04 -19.95
C LYS A 386 15.49 -11.82 -19.10
N THR A 387 14.26 -11.75 -18.61
CA THR A 387 13.74 -10.52 -18.01
C THR A 387 13.31 -10.71 -16.58
N THR A 388 13.07 -11.96 -16.19
CA THR A 388 12.50 -12.32 -14.90
C THR A 388 13.35 -13.41 -14.25
N VAL A 389 13.77 -13.18 -13.01
CA VAL A 389 14.39 -14.20 -12.15
C VAL A 389 13.51 -14.40 -10.93
N TYR A 390 13.19 -15.64 -10.59
CA TYR A 390 12.30 -15.94 -9.47
C TYR A 390 12.88 -16.96 -8.49
N PHE A 391 12.33 -16.94 -7.29
CA PHE A 391 12.63 -17.87 -6.20
C PHE A 391 11.38 -18.69 -5.89
N ARG A 392 11.54 -20.01 -5.72
CA ARG A 392 10.43 -20.87 -5.24
C ARG A 392 10.10 -20.49 -3.79
N GLY A 393 8.81 -20.47 -3.46
CA GLY A 393 8.33 -20.17 -2.12
C GLY A 393 8.81 -21.18 -1.08
N VAL A 394 9.06 -20.70 0.13
CA VAL A 394 9.56 -21.52 1.25
C VAL A 394 8.41 -22.00 2.14
N GLY A 395 8.70 -22.92 3.06
CA GLY A 395 7.76 -23.40 4.07
C GLY A 395 8.43 -24.37 5.05
N GLY A 396 7.67 -24.87 6.01
CA GLY A 396 8.20 -25.73 7.08
C GLY A 396 8.85 -24.95 8.23
N PRO A 397 9.42 -25.64 9.23
CA PRO A 397 10.12 -24.98 10.34
C PRO A 397 11.41 -24.31 9.88
N ASP A 398 11.91 -23.39 10.70
CA ASP A 398 13.23 -22.79 10.49
C ASP A 398 14.35 -23.86 10.63
N PRO A 399 15.43 -23.78 9.83
CA PRO A 399 15.67 -22.80 8.77
C PRO A 399 14.87 -23.08 7.49
N ASN A 400 14.26 -22.04 6.92
CA ASN A 400 13.47 -22.12 5.67
C ASN A 400 13.69 -20.90 4.76
N TRP A 401 14.90 -20.37 4.68
CA TRP A 401 15.22 -19.15 3.91
C TRP A 401 16.39 -19.37 2.95
N TYR A 402 16.47 -18.53 1.94
CA TYR A 402 17.71 -18.30 1.20
C TYR A 402 18.61 -17.34 1.99
N THR A 403 19.93 -17.45 1.85
CA THR A 403 20.88 -16.50 2.47
C THR A 403 21.61 -15.70 1.40
N LEU A 404 21.61 -14.38 1.55
CA LEU A 404 22.40 -13.47 0.72
C LEU A 404 23.38 -12.71 1.63
N ASP A 405 24.65 -13.08 1.65
CA ASP A 405 25.68 -12.35 2.41
C ASP A 405 26.60 -11.49 1.53
N GLY A 406 26.46 -11.51 0.20
CA GLY A 406 27.24 -10.65 -0.70
C GLY A 406 26.42 -9.66 -1.51
N GLU A 407 27.13 -8.96 -2.39
CA GLU A 407 26.55 -8.01 -3.33
C GLU A 407 26.23 -8.69 -4.66
N VAL A 408 25.00 -8.51 -5.14
CA VAL A 408 24.56 -8.99 -6.45
C VAL A 408 23.96 -7.83 -7.25
N GLN A 409 24.59 -7.49 -8.37
CA GLN A 409 24.09 -6.46 -9.26
C GLN A 409 23.03 -7.02 -10.22
N VAL A 410 21.91 -6.32 -10.37
CA VAL A 410 20.92 -6.63 -11.42
C VAL A 410 21.35 -5.94 -12.71
N ARG A 411 21.58 -6.68 -13.79
CA ARG A 411 22.14 -6.15 -15.05
C ARG A 411 21.28 -6.46 -16.27
N GLY A 412 21.50 -5.71 -17.34
CA GLY A 412 20.98 -6.03 -18.67
C GLY A 412 19.46 -5.99 -18.73
N SER A 413 18.85 -7.01 -19.34
CA SER A 413 17.40 -7.11 -19.57
C SER A 413 16.59 -7.50 -18.33
N VAL A 414 17.25 -7.96 -17.25
CA VAL A 414 16.56 -8.39 -16.03
C VAL A 414 15.91 -7.18 -15.36
N ARG A 415 14.58 -7.23 -15.24
CA ARG A 415 13.75 -6.13 -14.72
C ARG A 415 12.80 -6.56 -13.60
N HIS A 416 12.63 -7.86 -13.38
CA HIS A 416 11.73 -8.38 -12.35
C HIS A 416 12.39 -9.52 -11.57
N ILE A 417 12.53 -9.33 -10.26
CA ILE A 417 13.01 -10.33 -9.31
C ILE A 417 11.86 -10.64 -8.35
N LEU A 418 11.40 -11.90 -8.30
CA LEU A 418 10.19 -12.24 -7.53
C LEU A 418 10.24 -13.52 -6.71
N GLY A 419 9.50 -13.53 -5.59
CA GLY A 419 9.12 -14.75 -4.88
C GLY A 419 7.79 -15.32 -5.40
N LEU A 420 7.77 -16.61 -5.76
CA LEU A 420 6.55 -17.38 -6.06
C LEU A 420 6.01 -18.03 -4.79
N GLY A 421 5.31 -17.25 -3.98
CA GLY A 421 4.97 -17.58 -2.60
C GLY A 421 5.80 -16.74 -1.62
N PHE A 422 6.15 -17.32 -0.47
CA PHE A 422 7.03 -16.67 0.50
C PHE A 422 8.48 -16.73 0.01
N GLY A 423 8.92 -15.73 -0.74
CA GLY A 423 10.32 -15.56 -1.14
C GLY A 423 11.17 -15.07 0.04
N ARG A 424 11.46 -15.95 1.01
CA ARG A 424 12.17 -15.59 2.24
C ARG A 424 13.69 -15.53 2.00
N ILE A 425 14.25 -14.33 1.91
CA ILE A 425 15.71 -14.12 1.73
C ILE A 425 16.23 -13.34 2.92
N LEU A 426 17.19 -13.90 3.66
CA LEU A 426 17.85 -13.22 4.77
C LEU A 426 19.17 -12.60 4.32
N GLY A 427 19.36 -11.33 4.68
CA GLY A 427 20.58 -10.59 4.41
C GLY A 427 21.64 -10.85 5.47
N GLY A 428 22.84 -11.24 5.05
CA GLY A 428 24.02 -11.18 5.90
C GLY A 428 24.55 -9.73 6.03
N LYS A 429 25.77 -9.56 6.54
CA LYS A 429 26.35 -8.24 6.82
C LYS A 429 26.50 -7.39 5.55
N THR A 430 26.79 -8.03 4.41
CA THR A 430 26.96 -7.34 3.13
C THR A 430 25.88 -7.64 2.10
N GLY A 431 24.89 -8.46 2.47
CA GLY A 431 23.78 -8.91 1.64
C GLY A 431 22.99 -7.80 0.97
N ARG A 432 23.12 -7.67 -0.36
CA ARG A 432 22.38 -6.67 -1.12
C ARG A 432 22.16 -7.01 -2.60
N PHE A 433 21.03 -6.55 -3.11
CA PHE A 433 20.82 -6.37 -4.55
C PHE A 433 21.10 -4.93 -4.95
N VAL A 434 21.79 -4.70 -6.06
CA VAL A 434 22.21 -3.37 -6.50
C VAL A 434 21.67 -3.03 -7.89
N VAL A 435 20.97 -1.90 -7.96
CA VAL A 435 20.56 -1.25 -9.21
C VAL A 435 21.58 -0.16 -9.56
N THR A 436 22.03 -0.17 -10.82
CA THR A 436 23.09 0.68 -11.37
C THR A 436 22.67 1.21 -12.73
N ASP A 437 23.49 2.04 -13.37
CA ASP A 437 23.18 2.54 -14.72
C ASP A 437 23.18 1.46 -15.82
N ASP A 438 23.79 0.30 -15.55
CA ASP A 438 23.80 -0.91 -16.40
C ASP A 438 22.54 -1.80 -16.24
N SER A 439 21.67 -1.45 -15.29
CA SER A 439 20.42 -2.17 -15.05
C SER A 439 19.34 -1.76 -16.07
N ALA A 440 18.28 -2.57 -16.17
CA ALA A 440 17.08 -2.17 -16.92
C ALA A 440 16.52 -0.82 -16.43
N PRO A 441 15.79 -0.06 -17.28
CA PRO A 441 15.23 1.25 -16.90
C PRO A 441 14.46 1.26 -15.58
N VAL A 442 13.75 0.18 -15.30
CA VAL A 442 13.08 -0.08 -14.02
C VAL A 442 13.43 -1.50 -13.59
N VAL A 443 13.87 -1.66 -12.34
CA VAL A 443 14.07 -2.97 -11.70
C VAL A 443 13.08 -3.12 -10.56
N LYS A 444 12.20 -4.11 -10.67
CA LYS A 444 11.19 -4.46 -9.67
C LYS A 444 11.64 -5.66 -8.85
N PHE A 445 11.56 -5.53 -7.54
CA PHE A 445 11.62 -6.62 -6.57
C PHE A 445 10.20 -6.85 -6.03
N GLN A 446 9.72 -8.09 -6.05
CA GLN A 446 8.37 -8.43 -5.62
C GLN A 446 8.33 -9.67 -4.71
N ASN A 447 7.57 -9.61 -3.62
CA ASN A 447 7.42 -10.75 -2.69
C ASN A 447 8.75 -11.30 -2.14
N ILE A 448 9.77 -10.45 -2.02
CA ILE A 448 11.03 -10.76 -1.34
C ILE A 448 10.95 -10.22 0.07
N ASP A 449 10.95 -11.10 1.06
CA ASP A 449 10.69 -10.73 2.44
C ASP A 449 11.69 -11.42 3.39
N SER A 450 11.98 -10.78 4.52
CA SER A 450 12.97 -11.25 5.48
C SER A 450 12.37 -11.44 6.88
N PHE A 451 11.05 -11.59 6.98
CA PHE A 451 10.33 -11.78 8.24
C PHE A 451 11.04 -12.77 9.17
N GLY A 452 11.19 -12.40 10.44
CA GLY A 452 11.88 -13.18 11.46
C GLY A 452 13.41 -13.22 11.37
N GLY A 453 14.03 -12.51 10.42
CA GLY A 453 15.48 -12.45 10.26
C GLY A 453 16.00 -11.10 9.75
N PRO A 454 17.33 -10.97 9.53
CA PRO A 454 17.93 -9.74 9.04
C PRO A 454 17.51 -9.44 7.58
N PRO A 455 17.01 -8.22 7.29
CA PRO A 455 16.57 -7.89 5.93
C PRO A 455 17.71 -7.70 4.93
N VAL A 456 17.52 -8.22 3.71
CA VAL A 456 18.38 -7.90 2.58
C VAL A 456 18.25 -6.42 2.21
N THR A 457 19.34 -5.82 1.70
CA THR A 457 19.32 -4.44 1.20
C THR A 457 19.01 -4.39 -0.29
N LEU A 458 18.04 -3.58 -0.69
CA LEU A 458 17.84 -3.14 -2.07
C LEU A 458 18.46 -1.75 -2.22
N GLU A 459 19.56 -1.67 -2.97
CA GLU A 459 20.33 -0.44 -3.13
C GLU A 459 20.14 0.14 -4.54
N ASN A 460 19.74 1.41 -4.63
CA ASN A 460 19.80 2.17 -5.87
C ASN A 460 21.04 3.06 -5.88
N ARG A 461 22.06 2.70 -6.68
CA ARG A 461 23.26 3.52 -6.94
C ARG A 461 23.15 4.30 -8.24
N SER A 462 22.12 4.03 -9.03
CA SER A 462 21.97 4.59 -10.37
C SER A 462 21.66 6.09 -10.34
N ALA A 463 22.16 6.80 -11.34
CA ALA A 463 21.78 8.19 -11.57
C ALA A 463 20.41 8.31 -12.28
N GLY A 464 19.97 7.28 -13.01
CA GLY A 464 18.81 7.36 -13.91
C GLY A 464 17.90 6.12 -14.00
N ARG A 465 18.22 5.01 -13.35
CA ARG A 465 17.37 3.80 -13.28
C ARG A 465 16.50 3.82 -12.03
N THR A 466 15.31 3.28 -12.18
CA THR A 466 14.33 3.21 -11.11
C THR A 466 14.43 1.89 -10.36
N LEU A 467 14.40 1.95 -9.03
CA LEU A 467 14.21 0.80 -8.15
C LEU A 467 12.76 0.78 -7.65
N LEU A 468 12.06 -0.34 -7.81
CA LEU A 468 10.71 -0.56 -7.29
C LEU A 468 10.70 -1.78 -6.35
N ALA A 469 10.31 -1.59 -5.10
CA ALA A 469 10.02 -2.67 -4.15
C ALA A 469 8.50 -2.79 -3.97
N ASP A 470 7.95 -4.00 -4.14
CA ASP A 470 6.51 -4.29 -4.10
C ASP A 470 6.22 -5.52 -3.23
N SER A 471 5.52 -5.36 -2.11
CA SER A 471 5.29 -6.44 -1.13
C SER A 471 6.60 -7.04 -0.61
N CYS A 472 7.53 -6.20 -0.16
CA CYS A 472 8.87 -6.61 0.27
C CYS A 472 9.18 -6.21 1.72
N GLY A 473 9.72 -7.15 2.49
CA GLY A 473 10.26 -6.91 3.84
C GLY A 473 11.79 -6.77 3.80
N VAL A 474 12.28 -5.57 3.50
CA VAL A 474 13.68 -5.30 3.10
C VAL A 474 14.24 -4.00 3.67
N ASN A 475 15.55 -3.78 3.54
CA ASN A 475 16.13 -2.44 3.70
C ASN A 475 16.20 -1.74 2.33
N ILE A 476 15.82 -0.46 2.27
CA ILE A 476 15.94 0.37 1.07
C ILE A 476 17.08 1.36 1.26
N LEU A 477 18.05 1.35 0.36
CA LEU A 477 19.19 2.28 0.37
C LEU A 477 19.22 3.11 -0.91
N GLY A 478 19.05 4.43 -0.78
CA GLY A 478 19.21 5.39 -1.85
C GLY A 478 20.61 6.01 -1.83
N ALA A 479 21.48 5.56 -2.72
CA ALA A 479 22.85 6.05 -2.87
C ALA A 479 23.10 6.79 -4.20
N GLY A 480 22.10 6.87 -5.07
CA GLY A 480 22.12 7.53 -6.37
C GLY A 480 21.13 8.70 -6.49
N THR A 481 20.62 8.91 -7.70
CA THR A 481 19.56 9.92 -7.97
C THR A 481 18.40 9.36 -8.79
N GLY A 482 18.49 8.12 -9.27
CA GLY A 482 17.40 7.44 -9.94
C GLY A 482 16.24 7.17 -8.99
N ASP A 483 15.01 7.25 -9.46
CA ASP A 483 13.82 7.19 -8.61
C ASP A 483 13.73 5.89 -7.79
N ILE A 484 13.14 5.98 -6.60
CA ILE A 484 12.82 4.81 -5.76
C ILE A 484 11.32 4.80 -5.47
N PHE A 485 10.70 3.64 -5.66
CA PHE A 485 9.31 3.38 -5.30
C PHE A 485 9.23 2.22 -4.31
N VAL A 486 8.42 2.40 -3.26
CA VAL A 486 8.21 1.39 -2.21
C VAL A 486 6.72 1.20 -2.03
N VAL A 487 6.20 0.01 -2.32
CA VAL A 487 4.76 -0.28 -2.30
C VAL A 487 4.50 -1.48 -1.41
N ASN A 488 3.66 -1.31 -0.38
CA ASN A 488 3.27 -2.36 0.55
C ASN A 488 4.48 -3.04 1.25
N CYS A 489 5.36 -2.27 1.88
CA CYS A 489 6.64 -2.81 2.37
C CYS A 489 6.87 -2.52 3.86
N PRO A 490 7.09 -3.56 4.69
CA PRO A 490 7.73 -3.39 5.99
C PRO A 490 9.23 -3.16 5.79
N ALA A 491 9.62 -1.91 5.58
CA ALA A 491 10.97 -1.57 5.18
C ALA A 491 11.58 -0.43 5.98
N ARG A 492 12.89 -0.54 6.22
CA ARG A 492 13.73 0.60 6.62
C ARG A 492 14.14 1.36 5.36
N VAL A 493 14.33 2.67 5.49
CA VAL A 493 14.72 3.54 4.38
C VAL A 493 15.91 4.38 4.81
N ASP A 494 16.95 4.42 3.98
CA ASP A 494 18.11 5.28 4.17
C ASP A 494 18.47 5.98 2.84
N LEU A 495 18.11 7.26 2.73
CA LEU A 495 18.44 8.11 1.58
C LEU A 495 19.65 8.97 1.93
N ARG A 496 20.79 8.65 1.32
CA ARG A 496 22.09 9.26 1.64
C ARG A 496 22.57 10.28 0.62
N LYS A 497 21.91 10.35 -0.54
CA LYS A 497 22.34 11.19 -1.66
C LYS A 497 21.40 12.37 -1.81
N LYS A 498 21.96 13.58 -1.74
CA LYS A 498 21.22 14.82 -2.04
C LYS A 498 20.63 14.76 -3.45
N GLY A 499 19.34 15.08 -3.57
CA GLY A 499 18.59 15.05 -4.83
C GLY A 499 17.98 13.69 -5.18
N GLN A 500 18.21 12.65 -4.40
CA GLN A 500 17.46 11.39 -4.47
C GLN A 500 15.96 11.66 -4.24
N LYS A 501 15.11 10.83 -4.82
CA LYS A 501 13.65 10.88 -4.63
C LYS A 501 13.11 9.50 -4.28
N LEU A 502 12.17 9.45 -3.34
CA LEU A 502 11.47 8.24 -2.98
C LEU A 502 9.98 8.52 -2.77
N TRP A 503 9.14 7.68 -3.38
CA TRP A 503 7.70 7.63 -3.14
C TRP A 503 7.32 6.29 -2.52
N ALA A 504 6.68 6.34 -1.36
CA ALA A 504 6.20 5.16 -0.66
C ALA A 504 4.68 5.14 -0.54
N ARG A 505 4.08 3.96 -0.68
CA ARG A 505 2.67 3.67 -0.45
C ARG A 505 2.57 2.46 0.47
N GLN A 506 2.00 2.63 1.66
CA GLN A 506 2.05 1.67 2.76
C GLN A 506 3.50 1.33 3.09
N LEU A 507 4.13 2.18 3.92
CA LEU A 507 5.45 1.94 4.47
C LEU A 507 5.32 1.51 5.93
N ASN A 508 5.88 0.36 6.29
CA ASN A 508 5.81 -0.15 7.65
C ASN A 508 7.20 -0.35 8.29
N PRO A 509 7.95 0.70 8.62
CA PRO A 509 9.24 0.54 9.28
C PRO A 509 9.07 -0.08 10.68
N GLU A 510 9.65 -1.26 10.88
CA GLU A 510 9.59 -1.99 12.16
C GLU A 510 10.95 -2.07 12.90
N GLY A 511 10.85 -2.12 14.22
CA GLY A 511 11.96 -2.36 15.14
C GLY A 511 12.46 -1.11 15.88
N THR A 512 13.64 -1.23 16.46
CA THR A 512 14.29 -0.15 17.22
C THR A 512 15.42 0.47 16.41
N ASP A 513 15.56 1.79 16.49
CA ASP A 513 16.68 2.53 15.92
C ASP A 513 16.80 3.92 16.59
N ASP A 514 17.99 4.26 17.07
CA ASP A 514 18.23 5.52 17.79
C ASP A 514 18.46 6.71 16.85
N VAL A 515 18.77 6.44 15.59
CA VAL A 515 19.05 7.46 14.58
C VAL A 515 17.82 7.69 13.69
N GLY A 516 17.12 6.61 13.31
CA GLY A 516 15.91 6.65 12.49
C GLY A 516 15.70 5.35 11.71
N LEU A 517 14.48 4.82 11.69
CA LEU A 517 14.11 3.72 10.78
C LEU A 517 13.96 4.18 9.32
N VAL A 518 13.55 5.45 9.16
CA VAL A 518 13.47 6.16 7.88
C VAL A 518 14.37 7.38 7.98
N ARG A 519 15.41 7.46 7.15
CA ARG A 519 16.39 8.54 7.15
C ARG A 519 16.38 9.21 5.78
N ASN A 520 16.18 10.51 5.78
CA ASN A 520 16.21 11.36 4.60
C ASN A 520 17.28 12.46 4.79
N ALA A 521 18.47 12.25 4.22
CA ALA A 521 19.54 13.25 4.20
C ALA A 521 19.59 13.95 2.83
N GLY A 522 18.94 15.11 2.74
CA GLY A 522 18.98 15.96 1.54
C GLY A 522 18.14 15.48 0.33
N ALA A 523 17.22 14.54 0.51
CA ALA A 523 16.37 13.97 -0.54
C ALA A 523 14.90 14.44 -0.42
N ASP A 524 14.10 14.15 -1.45
CA ASP A 524 12.64 14.29 -1.39
C ASP A 524 12.01 12.93 -1.06
N LEU A 525 11.25 12.89 0.03
CA LEU A 525 10.58 11.71 0.53
C LEU A 525 9.08 11.96 0.66
N TRP A 526 8.28 11.19 -0.07
CA TRP A 526 6.82 11.28 -0.05
C TRP A 526 6.24 9.93 0.36
N ILE A 527 5.43 9.89 1.42
CA ILE A 527 4.88 8.66 2.00
C ILE A 527 3.35 8.77 2.11
N LEU A 528 2.63 7.83 1.51
CA LEU A 528 1.20 7.63 1.71
C LEU A 528 0.97 6.36 2.53
N GLY A 529 0.44 6.52 3.74
CA GLY A 529 0.23 5.43 4.69
C GLY A 529 1.54 4.98 5.30
N MET A 530 1.68 5.19 6.61
CA MET A 530 2.83 4.74 7.38
C MET A 530 2.37 4.11 8.69
N LYS A 531 2.88 2.93 9.03
CA LYS A 531 2.80 2.40 10.41
C LYS A 531 4.20 2.20 10.93
N CYS A 532 4.44 2.51 12.20
CA CYS A 532 5.71 2.16 12.82
C CYS A 532 5.48 1.63 14.23
N GLU A 533 6.42 0.81 14.69
CA GLU A 533 6.38 0.20 16.02
C GLU A 533 7.74 0.26 16.72
N GLY A 534 7.72 0.23 18.06
CA GLY A 534 8.91 0.13 18.91
C GLY A 534 9.47 1.49 19.32
N LYS A 535 10.67 1.50 19.90
CA LYS A 535 11.33 2.68 20.50
C LYS A 535 12.38 3.32 19.58
N GLY A 536 12.67 4.59 19.81
CA GLY A 536 13.69 5.37 19.11
C GLY A 536 13.12 6.29 18.04
N VAL A 537 13.97 6.77 17.13
CA VAL A 537 13.53 7.70 16.07
C VAL A 537 12.84 6.93 14.95
N ARG A 538 11.66 7.36 14.53
CA ARG A 538 10.91 6.71 13.45
C ARG A 538 11.32 7.29 12.11
N VAL A 539 11.23 8.61 11.98
CA VAL A 539 11.63 9.34 10.77
C VAL A 539 12.62 10.44 11.16
N ARG A 540 13.76 10.50 10.48
CA ARG A 540 14.72 11.60 10.54
C ARG A 540 14.83 12.27 9.18
N THR A 541 14.70 13.59 9.14
CA THR A 541 14.98 14.40 7.94
C THR A 541 16.08 15.41 8.26
N SER A 542 17.16 15.40 7.49
CA SER A 542 18.35 16.25 7.68
C SER A 542 18.86 16.83 6.37
N ASP A 543 19.87 17.70 6.46
CA ASP A 543 20.69 18.17 5.32
C ASP A 543 19.88 18.84 4.20
N GLY A 544 18.83 19.59 4.57
CA GLY A 544 17.92 20.23 3.63
C GLY A 544 16.93 19.29 2.94
N GLY A 545 16.82 18.04 3.39
CA GLY A 545 15.83 17.08 2.90
C GLY A 545 14.39 17.55 3.16
N ARG A 546 13.45 17.03 2.37
CA ARG A 546 12.03 17.35 2.47
C ARG A 546 11.22 16.07 2.58
N THR A 547 10.38 15.97 3.61
CA THR A 547 9.56 14.78 3.87
C THR A 547 8.08 15.16 4.03
N GLU A 548 7.20 14.49 3.30
CA GLU A 548 5.75 14.50 3.52
C GLU A 548 5.27 13.09 3.89
N VAL A 549 4.48 12.97 4.96
CA VAL A 549 3.84 11.72 5.38
C VAL A 549 2.33 11.93 5.50
N PHE A 550 1.53 11.16 4.77
CA PHE A 550 0.07 11.15 4.84
C PHE A 550 -0.39 9.89 5.58
N GLY A 551 -1.20 10.01 6.62
CA GLY A 551 -1.72 8.90 7.42
C GLY A 551 -0.62 8.12 8.12
N ALA A 552 -0.23 8.58 9.32
CA ALA A 552 0.77 7.91 10.15
C ALA A 552 0.13 7.27 11.38
N PHE A 553 0.21 5.94 11.49
CA PHE A 553 -0.17 5.19 12.68
C PHE A 553 1.08 4.83 13.49
N ILE A 554 1.21 5.41 14.68
CA ILE A 554 2.36 5.22 15.57
C ILE A 554 1.94 4.27 16.70
N TYR A 555 2.62 3.13 16.81
CA TYR A 555 2.45 2.22 17.95
C TYR A 555 3.71 2.23 18.82
N GLY A 556 3.61 2.78 20.03
CA GLY A 556 4.75 2.94 20.94
C GLY A 556 4.63 2.09 22.21
N PRO A 557 4.63 0.75 22.14
CA PRO A 557 4.59 -0.07 23.35
C PRO A 557 5.90 0.09 24.14
N GLY A 558 5.80 0.23 25.46
CA GLY A 558 6.95 0.16 26.37
C GLY A 558 7.95 1.32 26.26
N ILE A 559 7.53 2.50 25.78
CA ILE A 559 8.39 3.69 25.79
C ILE A 559 8.47 4.25 27.21
N ALA A 560 9.69 4.45 27.71
CA ALA A 560 9.93 5.01 29.03
C ALA A 560 9.59 6.50 29.08
N ASN A 561 9.07 6.98 30.22
CA ASN A 561 8.66 8.39 30.38
C ASN A 561 9.83 9.38 30.28
N ASP A 562 11.05 8.92 30.52
CA ASP A 562 12.30 9.67 30.41
C ASP A 562 12.98 9.51 29.04
N ASP A 563 12.40 8.73 28.11
CA ASP A 563 12.90 8.63 26.75
C ASP A 563 12.69 9.95 26.01
N ARG A 564 13.80 10.60 25.64
CA ARG A 564 13.81 11.90 24.93
C ARG A 564 14.04 11.77 23.44
N ARG A 565 14.07 10.55 22.89
CA ARG A 565 14.11 10.34 21.44
C ARG A 565 12.75 10.72 20.84
N PRO A 566 12.71 11.54 19.78
CA PRO A 566 11.46 11.93 19.13
C PRO A 566 10.90 10.83 18.22
N ILE A 567 9.59 10.83 17.95
CA ILE A 567 9.03 10.06 16.81
C ILE A 567 9.63 10.61 15.51
N PHE A 568 9.53 11.93 15.31
CA PHE A 568 10.03 12.65 14.15
C PHE A 568 11.18 13.59 14.53
N ASP A 569 12.34 13.42 13.92
CA ASP A 569 13.52 14.26 14.13
C ASP A 569 13.82 15.07 12.87
N VAL A 570 13.85 16.39 12.99
CA VAL A 570 14.09 17.31 11.87
C VAL A 570 15.28 18.18 12.20
N GLU A 571 16.29 18.20 11.33
CA GLU A 571 17.52 18.95 11.52
C GLU A 571 17.86 19.72 10.25
N ASP A 572 17.66 21.05 10.27
CA ASP A 572 17.91 21.92 9.12
C ASP A 572 17.24 21.41 7.81
N ALA A 573 16.05 20.83 7.96
CA ALA A 573 15.27 20.15 6.91
C ALA A 573 13.76 20.47 6.99
N SER A 574 12.95 19.97 6.06
CA SER A 574 11.49 20.19 6.05
C SER A 574 10.71 18.90 6.33
N LEU A 575 9.71 18.97 7.20
CA LEU A 575 8.78 17.86 7.46
C LEU A 575 7.34 18.34 7.55
N CYS A 576 6.43 17.64 6.87
CA CYS A 576 4.99 17.69 7.14
C CYS A 576 4.45 16.29 7.40
N VAL A 577 3.58 16.18 8.41
CA VAL A 577 2.86 14.94 8.73
C VAL A 577 1.36 15.25 8.75
N MET A 578 0.61 14.66 7.83
CA MET A 578 -0.82 14.86 7.62
C MET A 578 -1.55 13.64 8.16
N GLY A 579 -2.47 13.82 9.10
CA GLY A 579 -3.22 12.73 9.72
C GLY A 579 -2.32 11.77 10.50
N ILE A 580 -2.03 12.10 11.76
CA ILE A 580 -1.28 11.23 12.68
C ILE A 580 -2.22 10.65 13.72
N ARG A 581 -2.00 9.37 14.06
CA ARG A 581 -2.55 8.71 15.24
C ARG A 581 -1.42 8.05 16.01
N GLU A 582 -1.43 8.17 17.33
CA GLU A 582 -0.57 7.37 18.19
C GLU A 582 -1.40 6.62 19.21
N ILE A 583 -1.06 5.35 19.42
CA ILE A 583 -1.64 4.51 20.47
C ILE A 583 -0.50 3.81 21.20
N ALA A 584 -0.66 3.61 22.50
CA ALA A 584 0.12 2.66 23.28
C ALA A 584 -0.82 1.89 24.22
N PHE A 585 -0.69 0.56 24.23
CA PHE A 585 -1.37 -0.31 25.18
C PHE A 585 -0.37 -0.67 26.29
N GLY A 586 -0.75 -0.50 27.57
CA GLY A 586 0.08 -0.94 28.70
C GLY A 586 1.35 -0.11 28.96
N GLY A 587 1.32 1.21 28.76
CA GLY A 587 2.45 2.12 29.02
C GLY A 587 2.12 3.57 28.61
N GLY A 588 3.12 4.45 28.65
CA GLY A 588 3.02 5.82 28.12
C GLY A 588 3.21 5.88 26.61
N THR A 589 2.70 6.95 25.97
CA THR A 589 3.07 7.29 24.59
C THR A 589 4.40 8.04 24.54
N TYR A 590 4.97 8.26 23.36
CA TYR A 590 6.26 8.93 23.21
C TYR A 590 6.31 10.29 23.94
N PRO A 591 7.24 10.53 24.88
CA PRO A 591 7.33 11.81 25.56
C PRO A 591 7.65 12.97 24.61
N VAL A 592 8.44 12.70 23.58
CA VAL A 592 8.78 13.64 22.51
C VAL A 592 8.18 13.13 21.20
N LYS A 593 7.22 13.86 20.65
CA LYS A 593 6.58 13.56 19.37
C LYS A 593 7.42 14.07 18.21
N VAL A 594 7.82 15.34 18.28
CA VAL A 594 8.66 15.96 17.24
C VAL A 594 9.80 16.72 17.89
N ARG A 595 10.98 16.69 17.28
CA ARG A 595 12.10 17.58 17.57
C ARG A 595 12.52 18.29 16.29
N GLU A 596 12.61 19.61 16.35
CA GLU A 596 13.11 20.43 15.25
C GLU A 596 14.37 21.18 15.70
N ARG A 597 15.41 21.14 14.86
CA ARG A 597 16.63 21.96 14.98
C ARG A 597 16.77 22.89 13.78
N ARG A 598 17.04 24.15 14.06
CA ARG A 598 17.26 25.24 13.09
C ARG A 598 18.54 25.96 13.48
N GLY A 599 19.67 25.59 12.89
CA GLY A 599 20.99 25.98 13.36
C GLY A 599 21.16 25.61 14.84
N ASN A 600 21.38 26.61 15.71
CA ASN A 600 21.58 26.38 17.14
C ASN A 600 20.28 26.33 17.98
N ASP A 601 19.12 26.67 17.41
CA ASP A 601 17.83 26.61 18.14
C ASP A 601 17.23 25.20 18.03
N THR A 602 16.88 24.60 19.17
CA THR A 602 16.26 23.28 19.27
C THR A 602 14.95 23.37 20.04
N ARG A 603 13.88 22.84 19.45
CA ARG A 603 12.55 22.80 20.06
C ARG A 603 11.96 21.41 19.98
N THR A 604 11.07 21.09 20.91
CA THR A 604 10.41 19.78 20.99
C THR A 604 8.91 19.94 21.20
N LEU A 605 8.14 19.09 20.53
CA LEU A 605 6.70 18.92 20.73
C LEU A 605 6.48 17.63 21.53
N GLY A 606 5.89 17.75 22.71
CA GLY A 606 5.41 16.62 23.51
C GLY A 606 3.89 16.62 23.64
N THR A 607 3.35 15.71 24.45
CA THR A 607 1.94 15.75 24.85
C THR A 607 1.72 16.93 25.80
N ALA A 608 0.79 17.83 25.50
CA ALA A 608 0.47 18.96 26.37
C ALA A 608 -0.21 18.50 27.68
N PRO A 609 -0.06 19.22 28.80
CA PRO A 609 -0.82 18.93 30.02
C PRO A 609 -2.34 18.90 29.74
N GLY A 610 -3.00 17.79 30.11
CA GLY A 610 -4.44 17.58 29.87
C GLY A 610 -4.81 17.05 28.48
N GLU A 611 -3.86 16.91 27.55
CA GLU A 611 -4.07 16.18 26.29
C GLU A 611 -3.95 14.67 26.56
N HIS A 612 -4.87 13.87 26.02
CA HIS A 612 -4.80 12.41 26.16
C HIS A 612 -3.58 11.89 25.41
N GLY A 613 -2.93 10.85 25.96
CA GLY A 613 -1.71 10.30 25.40
C GLY A 613 -1.88 9.74 23.98
N TRP A 614 -3.09 9.29 23.63
CA TRP A 614 -3.43 8.84 22.28
C TRP A 614 -3.84 10.05 21.45
N ILE A 615 -2.93 10.49 20.59
CA ILE A 615 -3.06 11.73 19.82
C ILE A 615 -3.71 11.49 18.47
N GLY A 616 -4.42 12.50 17.99
CA GLY A 616 -4.90 12.62 16.61
C GLY A 616 -4.67 14.06 16.12
N TRP A 617 -3.78 14.28 15.13
CA TRP A 617 -3.60 15.61 14.53
C TRP A 617 -3.83 15.57 13.02
N PRO A 618 -4.46 16.60 12.44
CA PRO A 618 -4.62 16.67 11.00
C PRO A 618 -3.32 17.10 10.31
N LEU A 619 -2.52 17.98 10.94
CA LEU A 619 -1.29 18.50 10.34
C LEU A 619 -0.24 18.85 11.41
N PHE A 620 0.96 18.34 11.24
CA PHE A 620 2.19 18.94 11.75
C PHE A 620 2.95 19.61 10.59
N SER A 621 3.38 20.86 10.78
CA SER A 621 4.12 21.64 9.79
C SER A 621 5.43 22.15 10.37
N GLY A 622 6.54 21.59 9.88
CA GLY A 622 7.91 21.93 10.25
C GLY A 622 8.75 22.26 9.01
N TRP A 623 8.33 23.27 8.24
CA TRP A 623 9.04 23.75 7.06
C TRP A 623 8.95 25.28 6.96
N GLN A 624 9.91 25.87 6.24
CA GLN A 624 9.93 27.30 5.95
C GLN A 624 9.95 27.50 4.44
N PRO A 625 9.16 28.44 3.90
CA PRO A 625 9.28 28.83 2.50
C PRO A 625 10.69 29.40 2.25
N PRO A 626 11.21 29.30 1.02
CA PRO A 626 12.44 30.01 0.65
C PRO A 626 12.33 31.48 1.05
N LYS A 627 13.37 32.04 1.66
CA LYS A 627 13.44 33.49 1.90
C LYS A 627 13.33 34.18 0.54
N GLN A 628 12.30 35.02 0.37
CA GLN A 628 12.08 35.81 -0.84
C GLN A 628 13.23 36.78 -1.08
#